data_AF-A0A258MJ39-F1
#
_entry.id   AF-A0A258MJ39-F1
#
_cell.length_a   1.000
_cell.length_b   1.000
_cell.length_c   1.000
_cell.angle_alpha   90.00
_cell.angle_beta   90.00
_cell.angle_gamma   90.00
#
_symmetry.space_group_name_H-M   'P 1'
#
loop_
_entity.id
_entity.type
_entity.pdbx_description
1 polymer ?
#
loop_
_entity_poly.entity_id
_entity_poly.type
_entity_poly.pdbx_seq_one_letter_code
_entity_poly.pdbx_strand_id
1 'polypeptide(L)'
;MTLIHLLQLAKKRKVKLQRSFEKHQFNWLFNSATVQKHDAILAEAERALANRDIHENIEACLNSPDLLVQQGARLKLNLEISFKDCMAGVSEERVLIQIPDARFSPAGYSLFSNLMESLNYIGIPAQALGWYDDSQQALESFKPTVLLSSDNHEYLRRIDWDVIAKYKSVHRLRVGLSAALEEYESTPLLPRLAWAKAHHIDFFYSYRDEDYVKSRKEYAPFFDAGYQILYIPFGANTLHYFPVAGFERDLNYVLMASRKREHIAYLKNIARQYSGFLDGPGWKQVKHFQFNRERDRYIYARAKVGLNVHLPEQIDWACELNERTYQLAACGVPQLIDHPMLLNKIFGENSFFIAESPTQYDQLFNELMRNPSLGVEKALYAQREVFASHTTLHRAKSLIDQLKLLE
;
A
#
# COMPACT_ATOMS: atom_id res chain seq x y z
N MET A 1 40.32 14.92 8.79
CA MET A 1 39.32 15.16 7.73
C MET A 1 40.05 15.78 6.53
N THR A 2 40.03 15.16 5.35
CA THR A 2 40.86 15.60 4.20
C THR A 2 40.15 16.65 3.32
N LEU A 3 40.90 17.40 2.51
CA LEU A 3 40.33 18.35 1.53
C LEU A 3 39.34 17.67 0.56
N ILE A 4 39.65 16.43 0.14
CA ILE A 4 38.77 15.60 -0.69
C ILE A 4 37.44 15.33 0.03
N HIS A 5 37.49 15.00 1.31
CA HIS A 5 36.28 14.78 2.11
C HIS A 5 35.43 16.05 2.24
N LEU A 6 36.06 17.21 2.45
CA LEU A 6 35.36 18.50 2.51
C LEU A 6 34.70 18.86 1.17
N LEU A 7 35.36 18.62 0.04
CA LEU A 7 34.79 18.83 -1.30
C LEU A 7 33.61 17.90 -1.57
N GLN A 8 33.70 16.63 -1.17
CA GLN A 8 32.58 15.69 -1.27
C GLN A 8 31.38 16.13 -0.41
N LEU A 9 31.62 16.60 0.82
CA LEU A 9 30.59 17.15 1.69
C LEU A 9 29.95 18.41 1.09
N ALA A 10 30.75 19.33 0.54
CA ALA A 10 30.25 20.54 -0.11
C ALA A 10 29.39 20.21 -1.34
N LYS A 11 29.81 19.26 -2.17
CA LYS A 11 29.02 18.76 -3.31
C LYS A 11 27.69 18.14 -2.85
N LYS A 12 27.72 17.30 -1.80
CA LYS A 12 26.50 16.73 -1.20
C LYS A 12 25.56 17.82 -0.67
N ARG A 13 26.08 18.84 0.02
CA ARG A 13 25.30 19.98 0.53
C ARG A 13 24.69 20.82 -0.59
N LYS A 14 25.46 21.16 -1.64
CA LYS A 14 24.96 21.90 -2.81
C LYS A 14 23.80 21.16 -3.49
N VAL A 15 23.96 19.87 -3.72
CA VAL A 15 22.89 19.02 -4.29
C VAL A 15 21.66 18.98 -3.37
N LYS A 16 21.84 18.86 -2.05
CA LYS A 16 20.72 18.89 -1.09
C LYS A 16 19.98 20.22 -1.11
N LEU A 17 20.69 21.35 -1.15
CA LEU A 17 20.10 22.69 -1.23
C LEU A 17 19.33 22.90 -2.53
N GLN A 18 19.91 22.53 -3.67
CA GLN A 18 19.23 22.60 -4.97
C GLN A 18 17.92 21.79 -4.95
N ARG A 19 17.97 20.56 -4.43
CA ARG A 19 16.76 19.71 -4.27
C ARG A 19 15.72 20.35 -3.35
N SER A 20 16.16 21.00 -2.26
CA SER A 20 15.25 21.69 -1.34
C SER A 20 14.58 22.89 -2.02
N PHE A 21 15.33 23.61 -2.84
CA PHE A 21 14.85 24.75 -3.61
C PHE A 21 13.84 24.34 -4.68
N GLU A 22 14.13 23.31 -5.49
CA GLU A 22 13.21 22.74 -6.49
C GLU A 22 11.88 22.31 -5.85
N LYS A 23 11.94 21.64 -4.69
CA LYS A 23 10.74 21.26 -3.92
C LYS A 23 9.95 22.46 -3.43
N HIS A 24 10.63 23.53 -3.03
CA HIS A 24 9.96 24.75 -2.57
C HIS A 24 9.27 25.46 -3.75
N GLN A 25 9.97 25.59 -4.89
CA GLN A 25 9.42 26.16 -6.11
C GLN A 25 8.17 25.41 -6.60
N PHE A 26 8.20 24.07 -6.61
CA PHE A 26 7.05 23.27 -7.01
C PHE A 26 5.79 23.56 -6.20
N ASN A 27 5.93 23.78 -4.88
CA ASN A 27 4.79 24.11 -4.03
C ASN A 27 4.16 25.48 -4.32
N TRP A 28 4.88 26.39 -4.99
CA TRP A 28 4.34 27.67 -5.43
C TRP A 28 3.60 27.56 -6.76
N LEU A 29 3.75 26.44 -7.47
CA LEU A 29 3.06 26.21 -8.74
C LEU A 29 1.64 25.69 -8.55
N PHE A 30 1.25 25.26 -7.34
CA PHE A 30 -0.08 24.68 -7.14
C PHE A 30 -1.18 25.69 -7.43
N ASN A 31 -2.19 25.20 -8.15
CA ASN A 31 -3.46 25.90 -8.32
C ASN A 31 -3.99 26.31 -6.93
N SER A 32 -4.39 27.57 -6.79
CA SER A 32 -4.80 28.13 -5.51
C SER A 32 -5.99 27.38 -4.91
N ALA A 33 -6.91 26.88 -5.74
CA ALA A 33 -8.07 26.12 -5.28
C ALA A 33 -7.66 24.76 -4.68
N THR A 34 -6.63 24.09 -5.21
CA THR A 34 -6.08 22.85 -4.61
C THR A 34 -5.65 23.10 -3.17
N VAL A 35 -5.00 24.24 -2.91
CA VAL A 35 -4.52 24.60 -1.57
C VAL A 35 -5.67 25.03 -0.67
N GLN A 36 -6.56 25.89 -1.16
CA GLN A 36 -7.64 26.49 -0.37
C GLN A 36 -8.76 25.51 -0.02
N LYS A 37 -9.05 24.54 -0.90
CA LYS A 37 -10.15 23.58 -0.71
C LYS A 37 -9.74 22.30 0.02
N HIS A 38 -8.45 22.09 0.26
CA HIS A 38 -7.92 20.86 0.85
C HIS A 38 -8.66 20.42 2.12
N ASP A 39 -8.71 21.29 3.13
CA ASP A 39 -9.32 20.95 4.42
C ASP A 39 -10.84 20.83 4.33
N ALA A 40 -11.47 21.56 3.40
CA ALA A 40 -12.90 21.45 3.15
C ALA A 40 -13.28 20.10 2.52
N ILE A 41 -12.47 19.61 1.58
CA ILE A 41 -12.64 18.28 0.96
C ILE A 41 -12.44 17.18 2.01
N LEU A 42 -11.43 17.31 2.87
CA LEU A 42 -11.24 16.38 4.00
C LEU A 42 -12.45 16.37 4.93
N ALA A 43 -12.92 17.54 5.35
CA ALA A 43 -14.08 17.64 6.24
C ALA A 43 -15.36 17.09 5.61
N GLU A 44 -15.53 17.21 4.30
CA GLU A 44 -16.64 16.61 3.56
C GLU A 44 -16.55 15.09 3.53
N ALA A 45 -15.36 14.54 3.28
CA ALA A 45 -15.14 13.10 3.30
C ALA A 45 -15.35 12.51 4.71
N GLU A 46 -14.97 13.22 5.78
CA GLU A 46 -15.25 12.81 7.16
C GLU A 46 -16.76 12.84 7.47
N ARG A 47 -17.50 13.84 6.95
CA ARG A 47 -18.97 13.86 7.05
C ARG A 47 -19.60 12.70 6.29
N ALA A 48 -19.07 12.35 5.11
CA ALA A 48 -19.55 11.20 4.35
C ALA A 48 -19.30 9.89 5.10
N LEU A 49 -18.13 9.73 5.72
CA LEU A 49 -17.81 8.58 6.59
C LEU A 49 -18.77 8.48 7.79
N ALA A 50 -19.07 9.60 8.44
CA ALA A 50 -20.05 9.65 9.52
C ALA A 50 -21.48 9.28 9.07
N ASN A 51 -21.80 9.48 7.79
CA ASN A 51 -23.07 9.13 7.16
C ASN A 51 -22.93 7.98 6.16
N ARG A 52 -22.02 7.03 6.43
CA ARG A 52 -21.66 5.96 5.49
C ARG A 52 -22.84 5.13 5.00
N ASP A 53 -23.87 4.95 5.82
CA ASP A 53 -25.05 4.17 5.48
C ASP A 53 -25.82 4.75 4.27
N ILE A 54 -25.65 6.05 3.97
CA ILE A 54 -26.23 6.69 2.77
C ILE A 54 -25.43 6.32 1.52
N HIS A 55 -24.10 6.38 1.62
CA HIS A 55 -23.19 6.28 0.48
C HIS A 55 -22.76 4.85 0.16
N GLU A 56 -22.80 3.97 1.16
CA GLU A 56 -22.41 2.56 1.08
C GLU A 56 -23.62 1.62 0.99
N ASN A 57 -24.84 2.17 0.96
CA ASN A 57 -26.05 1.41 0.75
C ASN A 57 -25.97 0.62 -0.57
N ILE A 58 -26.05 -0.71 -0.47
CA ILE A 58 -25.85 -1.60 -1.61
C ILE A 58 -26.86 -1.36 -2.73
N GLU A 59 -28.13 -1.09 -2.40
CA GLU A 59 -29.18 -0.81 -3.39
C GLU A 59 -28.91 0.52 -4.10
N ALA A 60 -28.52 1.57 -3.37
CA ALA A 60 -28.13 2.85 -3.94
C ALA A 60 -26.91 2.71 -4.86
N CYS A 61 -25.91 1.90 -4.48
CA CYS A 61 -24.74 1.63 -5.32
C CYS A 61 -25.09 0.85 -6.59
N LEU A 62 -25.94 -0.18 -6.48
CA LEU A 62 -26.36 -0.99 -7.63
C LEU A 62 -27.25 -0.22 -8.62
N ASN A 63 -28.00 0.77 -8.13
CA ASN A 63 -28.86 1.65 -8.93
C ASN A 63 -28.20 2.99 -9.28
N SER A 64 -26.94 3.21 -8.92
CA SER A 64 -26.19 4.45 -9.17
C SER A 64 -26.12 4.73 -10.68
N PRO A 65 -26.23 6.00 -11.15
CA PRO A 65 -26.00 6.32 -12.56
C PRO A 65 -24.53 6.18 -12.98
N ASP A 66 -23.58 6.14 -12.04
CA ASP A 66 -22.15 5.90 -12.33
C ASP A 66 -21.89 4.39 -12.51
N LEU A 67 -21.52 4.00 -13.74
CA LEU A 67 -21.20 2.61 -14.11
C LEU A 67 -20.08 2.00 -13.25
N LEU A 68 -19.12 2.80 -12.80
CA LEU A 68 -18.01 2.34 -11.96
C LEU A 68 -18.47 1.97 -10.55
N VAL A 69 -19.49 2.69 -10.05
CA VAL A 69 -20.15 2.37 -8.78
C VAL A 69 -20.97 1.10 -8.92
N GLN A 70 -21.80 0.99 -9.97
CA GLN A 70 -22.61 -0.22 -10.20
C GLN A 70 -21.73 -1.48 -10.32
N GLN A 71 -20.68 -1.42 -11.16
CA GLN A 71 -19.81 -2.56 -11.37
C GLN A 71 -19.07 -2.94 -10.10
N GLY A 72 -18.44 -1.98 -9.42
CA GLY A 72 -17.67 -2.28 -8.22
C GLY A 72 -18.54 -2.78 -7.07
N ALA A 73 -19.79 -2.33 -6.95
CA ALA A 73 -20.74 -2.88 -5.99
C ALA A 73 -21.03 -4.37 -6.24
N ARG A 74 -21.27 -4.77 -7.51
CA ARG A 74 -21.47 -6.17 -7.89
C ARG A 74 -20.22 -7.02 -7.63
N LEU A 75 -19.06 -6.51 -8.03
CA LEU A 75 -17.77 -7.20 -7.83
C LEU A 75 -17.46 -7.38 -6.35
N LYS A 76 -17.68 -6.36 -5.53
CA LYS A 76 -17.53 -6.42 -4.07
C LYS A 76 -18.45 -7.46 -3.46
N LEU A 77 -19.74 -7.43 -3.78
CA LEU A 77 -20.69 -8.40 -3.25
C LEU A 77 -20.28 -9.85 -3.57
N ASN A 78 -19.89 -10.12 -4.82
CA ASN A 78 -19.45 -11.44 -5.25
C ASN A 78 -18.17 -11.89 -4.53
N LEU A 79 -17.19 -10.99 -4.40
CA LEU A 79 -15.94 -11.26 -3.70
C LEU A 79 -16.20 -11.56 -2.22
N GLU A 80 -17.02 -10.73 -1.56
CA GLU A 80 -17.36 -10.87 -0.15
C GLU A 80 -18.05 -12.20 0.13
N ILE A 81 -19.03 -12.58 -0.70
CA ILE A 81 -19.69 -13.89 -0.59
C ILE A 81 -18.69 -15.04 -0.76
N SER A 82 -17.75 -14.91 -1.70
CA SER A 82 -16.78 -15.98 -2.01
C SER A 82 -15.72 -16.15 -0.93
N PHE A 83 -15.35 -15.07 -0.23
CA PHE A 83 -14.23 -15.08 0.72
C PHE A 83 -14.66 -15.09 2.18
N LYS A 84 -15.88 -14.65 2.52
CA LYS A 84 -16.32 -14.60 3.92
C LYS A 84 -16.25 -15.98 4.55
N ASP A 85 -15.42 -16.10 5.58
CA ASP A 85 -15.21 -17.33 6.36
C ASP A 85 -14.81 -18.56 5.51
N CYS A 86 -14.27 -18.37 4.30
CA CYS A 86 -13.93 -19.47 3.39
C CYS A 86 -12.81 -20.39 3.89
N MET A 87 -12.05 -19.95 4.90
CA MET A 87 -10.99 -20.70 5.56
C MET A 87 -11.35 -21.09 7.01
N ALA A 88 -12.55 -20.76 7.49
CA ALA A 88 -12.98 -21.14 8.84
C ALA A 88 -13.02 -22.67 8.98
N GLY A 89 -12.30 -23.21 9.96
CA GLY A 89 -12.17 -24.66 10.18
C GLY A 89 -11.31 -25.40 9.15
N VAL A 90 -10.81 -24.74 8.10
CA VAL A 90 -9.90 -25.31 7.10
C VAL A 90 -8.42 -25.18 7.51
N SER A 91 -8.14 -24.30 8.47
CA SER A 91 -6.81 -24.07 9.02
C SER A 91 -6.92 -23.85 10.52
N GLU A 92 -5.98 -24.42 11.26
CA GLU A 92 -5.84 -24.19 12.71
C GLU A 92 -4.97 -22.97 13.03
N GLU A 93 -4.51 -22.24 12.00
CA GLU A 93 -3.60 -21.14 12.21
C GLU A 93 -4.28 -19.96 12.93
N ARG A 94 -3.54 -19.38 13.87
CA ARG A 94 -3.92 -18.18 14.62
C ARG A 94 -2.78 -17.19 14.52
N VAL A 95 -3.02 -16.06 13.84
CA VAL A 95 -1.95 -15.17 13.37
C VAL A 95 -1.88 -13.92 14.23
N LEU A 96 -0.83 -13.78 15.03
CA LEU A 96 -0.50 -12.54 15.71
C LEU A 96 0.40 -11.70 14.78
N ILE A 97 0.03 -10.45 14.51
CA ILE A 97 0.78 -9.57 13.61
C ILE A 97 1.24 -8.35 14.38
N GLN A 98 2.54 -8.06 14.39
CA GLN A 98 3.03 -6.81 14.98
C GLN A 98 2.62 -5.63 14.10
N ILE A 99 1.80 -4.73 14.64
CA ILE A 99 1.33 -3.54 13.92
C ILE A 99 1.99 -2.29 14.52
N PRO A 100 2.72 -1.51 13.71
CA PRO A 100 3.40 -0.30 14.19
C PRO A 100 2.43 0.82 14.50
N ASP A 101 2.84 1.79 15.31
CA ASP A 101 2.09 3.05 15.41
C ASP A 101 2.06 3.74 14.03
N ALA A 102 0.88 4.18 13.58
CA ALA A 102 0.73 4.85 12.29
C ALA A 102 1.56 6.14 12.18
N ARG A 103 1.93 6.78 13.30
CA ARG A 103 2.83 7.94 13.33
C ARG A 103 4.29 7.55 13.10
N PHE A 104 4.66 6.33 13.45
CA PHE A 104 5.99 5.78 13.23
C PHE A 104 6.15 5.27 11.79
N SER A 105 5.22 4.42 11.34
CA SER A 105 5.21 3.88 9.98
C SER A 105 3.78 3.82 9.44
N PRO A 106 3.29 4.86 8.75
CA PRO A 106 1.96 4.84 8.14
C PRO A 106 1.79 3.70 7.12
N ALA A 107 2.83 3.44 6.32
CA ALA A 107 2.82 2.35 5.34
C ALA A 107 2.83 0.99 6.01
N GLY A 108 3.68 0.78 7.02
CA GLY A 108 3.68 -0.46 7.80
C GLY A 108 2.35 -0.71 8.51
N TYR A 109 1.77 0.34 9.10
CA TYR A 109 0.44 0.27 9.72
C TYR A 109 -0.61 -0.18 8.70
N SER A 110 -0.67 0.45 7.52
CA SER A 110 -1.59 0.07 6.43
C SER A 110 -1.44 -1.40 6.07
N LEU A 111 -0.22 -1.85 5.73
CA LEU A 111 0.03 -3.21 5.24
C LEU A 111 -0.35 -4.28 6.26
N PHE A 112 0.13 -4.16 7.49
CA PHE A 112 -0.08 -5.18 8.51
C PHE A 112 -1.52 -5.22 9.00
N SER A 113 -2.18 -4.07 9.15
CA SER A 113 -3.60 -4.03 9.52
C SER A 113 -4.51 -4.54 8.40
N ASN A 114 -4.20 -4.23 7.13
CA ASN A 114 -4.96 -4.76 5.99
C ASN A 114 -4.87 -6.30 5.92
N LEU A 115 -3.69 -6.87 6.16
CA LEU A 115 -3.50 -8.32 6.22
C LEU A 115 -4.30 -8.94 7.39
N MET A 116 -4.21 -8.36 8.58
CA MET A 116 -4.95 -8.82 9.76
C MET A 116 -6.46 -8.86 9.51
N GLU A 117 -7.02 -7.77 8.99
CA GLU A 117 -8.45 -7.69 8.67
C GLU A 117 -8.86 -8.72 7.62
N SER A 118 -8.02 -8.91 6.60
CA SER A 118 -8.28 -9.87 5.53
C SER A 118 -8.25 -11.30 6.04
N LEU A 119 -7.32 -11.64 6.94
CA LEU A 119 -7.26 -12.94 7.62
C LEU A 119 -8.54 -13.19 8.44
N ASN A 120 -8.94 -12.22 9.25
CA ASN A 120 -10.19 -12.31 10.02
C ASN A 120 -11.42 -12.45 9.12
N TYR A 121 -11.45 -11.74 7.99
CA TYR A 121 -12.56 -11.81 7.05
C TYR A 121 -12.71 -13.20 6.42
N ILE A 122 -11.60 -13.85 6.07
CA ILE A 122 -11.61 -15.20 5.50
C ILE A 122 -11.78 -16.31 6.56
N GLY A 123 -11.95 -15.96 7.84
CA GLY A 123 -12.18 -16.91 8.92
C GLY A 123 -10.92 -17.44 9.61
N ILE A 124 -9.77 -16.79 9.41
CA ILE A 124 -8.53 -17.08 10.14
C ILE A 124 -8.42 -16.11 11.31
N PRO A 125 -8.40 -16.59 12.58
CA PRO A 125 -8.21 -15.71 13.72
C PRO A 125 -6.90 -14.94 13.61
N ALA A 126 -6.98 -13.61 13.57
CA ALA A 126 -5.83 -12.74 13.55
C ALA A 126 -5.97 -11.58 14.54
N GLN A 127 -4.90 -11.26 15.24
CA GLN A 127 -4.86 -10.18 16.23
C GLN A 127 -3.61 -9.31 16.06
N ALA A 128 -3.73 -8.04 16.41
CA ALA A 128 -2.60 -7.14 16.47
C ALA A 128 -1.78 -7.41 17.75
N LEU A 129 -0.46 -7.46 17.61
CA LEU A 129 0.48 -7.08 18.66
C LEU A 129 0.82 -5.61 18.45
N GLY A 130 0.16 -4.74 19.20
CA GLY A 130 0.36 -3.30 19.12
C GLY A 130 1.77 -2.88 19.49
N TRP A 131 2.13 -1.65 19.13
CA TRP A 131 3.49 -1.12 19.26
C TRP A 131 4.03 -1.02 20.70
N TYR A 132 3.13 -1.05 21.67
CA TYR A 132 3.41 -0.95 23.10
C TYR A 132 2.76 -2.09 23.91
N ASP A 133 2.25 -3.12 23.23
CA ASP A 133 1.59 -4.23 23.87
C ASP A 133 2.61 -5.16 24.53
N ASP A 134 2.20 -5.78 25.63
CA ASP A 134 3.00 -6.79 26.31
C ASP A 134 2.97 -8.12 25.53
N SER A 135 4.16 -8.62 25.17
CA SER A 135 4.30 -9.84 24.37
C SER A 135 3.76 -11.07 25.11
N GLN A 136 3.94 -11.17 26.42
CA GLN A 136 3.50 -12.31 27.21
C GLN A 136 1.97 -12.36 27.27
N GLN A 137 1.33 -11.24 27.61
CA GLN A 137 -0.11 -11.12 27.68
C GLN A 137 -0.77 -11.46 26.33
N ALA A 138 -0.21 -10.94 25.22
CA ALA A 138 -0.71 -11.23 23.88
C ALA A 138 -0.64 -12.73 23.56
N LEU A 139 0.49 -13.38 23.85
CA LEU A 139 0.68 -14.81 23.62
C LEU A 139 -0.25 -15.69 24.47
N GLU A 140 -0.37 -15.40 25.76
CA GLU A 140 -1.17 -16.20 26.69
C GLU A 140 -2.68 -16.09 26.42
N SER A 141 -3.14 -14.88 26.07
CA SER A 141 -4.56 -14.62 25.80
C SER A 141 -4.99 -15.11 24.43
N PHE A 142 -4.21 -14.80 23.38
CA PHE A 142 -4.59 -15.11 22.01
C PHE A 142 -4.16 -16.51 21.57
N LYS A 143 -3.09 -17.04 22.15
CA LYS A 143 -2.49 -18.35 21.81
C LYS A 143 -2.21 -18.51 20.32
N PRO A 144 -1.35 -17.66 19.71
CA PRO A 144 -1.06 -17.73 18.29
C PRO A 144 -0.25 -18.97 17.92
N THR A 145 -0.43 -19.42 16.68
CA THR A 145 0.44 -20.42 16.03
C THR A 145 1.41 -19.77 15.05
N VAL A 146 1.17 -18.52 14.65
CA VAL A 146 2.06 -17.71 13.80
C VAL A 146 2.21 -16.32 14.40
N LEU A 147 3.45 -15.83 14.48
CA LEU A 147 3.78 -14.44 14.74
C LEU A 147 4.43 -13.84 13.49
N LEU A 148 3.87 -12.75 12.96
CA LEU A 148 4.47 -11.97 11.87
C LEU A 148 5.00 -10.64 12.40
N SER A 149 6.25 -10.32 12.07
CA SER A 149 6.91 -9.06 12.43
C SER A 149 7.86 -8.61 11.32
N SER A 150 8.54 -7.48 11.49
CA SER A 150 9.57 -7.01 10.58
C SER A 150 10.96 -7.35 11.12
N ASP A 151 11.89 -7.67 10.23
CA ASP A 151 13.32 -7.83 10.54
C ASP A 151 14.05 -6.50 10.79
N ASN A 152 13.34 -5.37 10.71
CA ASN A 152 13.85 -4.06 11.08
C ASN A 152 14.10 -3.96 12.59
N HIS A 153 15.23 -3.36 12.97
CA HIS A 153 15.67 -3.27 14.36
C HIS A 153 14.64 -2.62 15.30
N GLU A 154 13.89 -1.62 14.83
CA GLU A 154 12.89 -0.90 15.64
C GLU A 154 11.66 -1.77 15.95
N TYR A 155 11.36 -2.76 15.10
CA TYR A 155 10.30 -3.74 15.33
C TYR A 155 10.77 -4.82 16.29
N LEU A 156 11.96 -5.37 16.04
CA LEU A 156 12.54 -6.46 16.85
C LEU A 156 12.73 -6.04 18.30
N ARG A 157 13.22 -4.82 18.57
CA ARG A 157 13.46 -4.35 19.96
C ARG A 157 12.20 -4.13 20.80
N ARG A 158 11.01 -4.29 20.22
CA ARG A 158 9.70 -4.10 20.88
C ARG A 158 9.02 -5.41 21.25
N ILE A 159 9.59 -6.53 20.83
CA ILE A 159 9.13 -7.86 21.18
C ILE A 159 10.04 -8.39 22.27
N ASP A 160 9.47 -8.96 23.32
CA ASP A 160 10.23 -9.72 24.31
C ASP A 160 10.54 -11.11 23.75
N TRP A 161 11.74 -11.27 23.21
CA TRP A 161 12.16 -12.50 22.55
C TRP A 161 12.41 -13.66 23.51
N ASP A 162 12.69 -13.38 24.78
CA ASP A 162 12.81 -14.44 25.80
C ASP A 162 11.43 -15.06 26.06
N VAL A 163 10.39 -14.23 26.10
CA VAL A 163 9.00 -14.69 26.18
C VAL A 163 8.60 -15.47 24.92
N ILE A 164 8.96 -15.00 23.71
CA ILE A 164 8.71 -15.76 22.47
C ILE A 164 9.37 -17.14 22.53
N ALA A 165 10.65 -17.20 22.92
CA ALA A 165 11.39 -18.46 23.02
C ALA A 165 10.77 -19.41 24.04
N LYS A 166 10.37 -18.89 25.21
CA LYS A 166 9.67 -19.68 26.23
C LYS A 166 8.34 -20.23 25.70
N TYR A 167 7.55 -19.40 25.01
CA TYR A 167 6.28 -19.81 24.42
C TYR A 167 6.46 -20.90 23.35
N LYS A 168 7.43 -20.72 22.43
CA LYS A 168 7.79 -21.72 21.40
C LYS A 168 8.21 -23.07 21.99
N SER A 169 8.77 -23.11 23.19
CA SER A 169 9.22 -24.38 23.79
C SER A 169 8.07 -25.29 24.24
N VAL A 170 6.85 -24.75 24.40
CA VAL A 170 5.66 -25.50 24.86
C VAL A 170 4.47 -25.41 23.90
N HIS A 171 4.51 -24.50 22.92
CA HIS A 171 3.47 -24.30 21.91
C HIS A 171 4.05 -24.33 20.50
N ARG A 172 3.24 -24.79 19.54
CA ARG A 172 3.56 -24.72 18.11
C ARG A 172 3.39 -23.28 17.61
N LEU A 173 4.39 -22.43 17.85
CA LEU A 173 4.48 -21.07 17.33
C LEU A 173 5.57 -21.00 16.26
N ARG A 174 5.20 -20.56 15.06
CA ARG A 174 6.14 -20.16 14.00
C ARG A 174 6.25 -18.65 13.93
N VAL A 175 7.43 -18.14 13.64
CA VAL A 175 7.75 -16.72 13.59
C VAL A 175 8.27 -16.39 12.19
N GLY A 176 7.57 -15.49 11.54
CA GLY A 176 7.92 -14.94 10.23
C GLY A 176 8.39 -13.49 10.34
N LEU A 177 9.49 -13.16 9.67
CA LEU A 177 9.99 -11.78 9.57
C LEU A 177 9.96 -11.26 8.13
N SER A 178 9.84 -9.93 7.94
CA SER A 178 9.97 -9.35 6.59
C SER A 178 11.34 -9.66 5.98
N ALA A 179 11.40 -9.93 4.68
CA ALA A 179 12.64 -10.17 3.93
C ALA A 179 13.18 -8.85 3.35
N ALA A 180 13.63 -7.93 4.20
CA ALA A 180 14.13 -6.64 3.73
C ALA A 180 15.58 -6.74 3.22
N LEU A 181 15.85 -6.23 2.02
CA LEU A 181 17.22 -6.12 1.51
C LEU A 181 18.00 -5.02 2.25
N GLU A 182 19.31 -5.21 2.36
CA GLU A 182 20.21 -4.25 3.02
C GLU A 182 20.14 -2.85 2.41
N GLU A 183 19.92 -2.72 1.11
CA GLU A 183 19.81 -1.41 0.45
C GLU A 183 18.58 -0.58 0.90
N TYR A 184 17.59 -1.22 1.52
CA TYR A 184 16.39 -0.57 2.06
C TYR A 184 16.44 -0.41 3.58
N GLU A 185 17.40 -1.06 4.24
CA GLU A 185 17.53 -1.09 5.69
C GLU A 185 18.77 -0.34 6.17
N SER A 186 18.73 0.06 7.43
CA SER A 186 19.88 0.70 8.08
C SER A 186 20.90 -0.29 8.62
N THR A 187 20.61 -1.59 8.59
CA THR A 187 21.41 -2.66 9.15
C THR A 187 21.82 -3.70 8.10
N PRO A 188 23.07 -4.19 8.14
CA PRO A 188 23.54 -5.18 7.16
C PRO A 188 22.76 -6.50 7.22
N LEU A 189 22.64 -7.20 6.08
CA LEU A 189 21.82 -8.41 5.98
C LEU A 189 22.39 -9.60 6.77
N LEU A 190 23.69 -9.88 6.66
CA LEU A 190 24.28 -11.06 7.30
C LEU A 190 24.13 -11.07 8.84
N PRO A 191 24.34 -9.95 9.57
CA PRO A 191 24.02 -9.88 11.00
C PRO A 191 22.54 -10.11 11.31
N ARG A 192 21.61 -9.65 10.47
CA ARG A 192 20.18 -9.91 10.64
C ARG A 192 19.86 -11.40 10.51
N LEU A 193 20.45 -12.09 9.53
CA LEU A 193 20.28 -13.54 9.36
C LEU A 193 20.93 -14.33 10.51
N ALA A 194 22.09 -13.90 11.00
CA ALA A 194 22.72 -14.50 12.18
C ALA A 194 21.84 -14.33 13.44
N TRP A 195 21.26 -13.14 13.62
CA TRP A 195 20.31 -12.87 14.68
C TRP A 195 19.06 -13.75 14.55
N ALA A 196 18.50 -13.87 13.33
CA ALA A 196 17.33 -14.70 13.07
C ALA A 196 17.59 -16.18 13.39
N LYS A 197 18.78 -16.69 13.05
CA LYS A 197 19.20 -18.04 13.40
C LYS A 197 19.30 -18.25 14.90
N ALA A 198 19.88 -17.28 15.63
CA ALA A 198 20.00 -17.33 17.09
C ALA A 198 18.63 -17.31 17.81
N HIS A 199 17.61 -16.70 17.21
CA HIS A 199 16.26 -16.59 17.77
C HIS A 199 15.29 -17.61 17.17
N HIS A 200 15.79 -18.61 16.44
CA HIS A 200 14.98 -19.66 15.83
C HIS A 200 13.80 -19.12 15.01
N ILE A 201 14.04 -18.10 14.18
CA ILE A 201 13.05 -17.62 13.21
C ILE A 201 12.78 -18.74 12.19
N ASP A 202 11.52 -18.95 11.83
CA ASP A 202 11.11 -20.12 11.05
C ASP A 202 11.06 -19.82 9.55
N PHE A 203 10.62 -18.60 9.18
CA PHE A 203 10.55 -18.19 7.78
C PHE A 203 10.68 -16.68 7.62
N PHE A 204 10.83 -16.25 6.37
CA PHE A 204 10.73 -14.85 5.99
C PHE A 204 9.54 -14.62 5.05
N TYR A 205 9.08 -13.39 4.90
CA TYR A 205 8.04 -13.05 3.94
C TYR A 205 8.31 -11.71 3.25
N SER A 206 7.83 -11.55 2.03
CA SER A 206 8.08 -10.39 1.19
C SER A 206 6.79 -9.85 0.57
N TYR A 207 6.70 -8.52 0.49
CA TYR A 207 5.64 -7.84 -0.26
C TYR A 207 6.00 -7.64 -1.75
N ARG A 208 7.19 -8.10 -2.15
CA ARG A 208 7.68 -8.07 -3.53
C ARG A 208 7.09 -9.23 -4.34
N ASP A 209 7.09 -9.07 -5.66
CA ASP A 209 6.76 -10.15 -6.59
C ASP A 209 7.75 -11.32 -6.47
N GLU A 210 7.23 -12.54 -6.61
CA GLU A 210 8.00 -13.78 -6.47
C GLU A 210 9.17 -13.86 -7.46
N ASP A 211 8.97 -13.46 -8.72
CA ASP A 211 10.02 -13.54 -9.74
C ASP A 211 11.16 -12.56 -9.41
N TYR A 212 10.83 -11.40 -8.85
CA TYR A 212 11.83 -10.44 -8.38
C TYR A 212 12.67 -11.03 -7.24
N VAL A 213 12.03 -11.60 -6.23
CA VAL A 213 12.74 -12.21 -5.08
C VAL A 213 13.63 -13.35 -5.54
N LYS A 214 13.15 -14.23 -6.43
CA LYS A 214 13.90 -15.39 -6.91
C LYS A 214 15.05 -15.04 -7.86
N SER A 215 14.93 -13.96 -8.63
CA SER A 215 15.94 -13.58 -9.63
C SER A 215 17.05 -12.67 -9.09
N ARG A 216 16.78 -11.92 -8.02
CA ARG A 216 17.74 -10.97 -7.43
C ARG A 216 18.75 -11.70 -6.54
N LYS A 217 20.02 -11.64 -6.90
CA LYS A 217 21.14 -12.22 -6.14
C LYS A 217 21.19 -11.73 -4.69
N GLU A 218 20.67 -10.53 -4.41
CA GLU A 218 20.63 -9.93 -3.08
C GLU A 218 19.73 -10.72 -2.11
N TYR A 219 18.82 -11.56 -2.62
CA TYR A 219 18.03 -12.50 -1.81
C TYR A 219 18.70 -13.87 -1.59
N ALA A 220 19.75 -14.21 -2.35
CA ALA A 220 20.46 -15.48 -2.21
C ALA A 220 20.88 -15.80 -0.75
N PRO A 221 21.36 -14.83 0.06
CA PRO A 221 21.75 -15.12 1.45
C PRO A 221 20.60 -15.67 2.33
N PHE A 222 19.33 -15.33 2.05
CA PHE A 222 18.21 -15.91 2.79
C PHE A 222 18.08 -17.41 2.49
N PHE A 223 18.13 -17.77 1.21
CA PHE A 223 18.02 -19.15 0.74
C PHE A 223 19.24 -19.99 1.14
N ASP A 224 20.46 -19.43 1.03
CA ASP A 224 21.70 -20.08 1.46
C ASP A 224 21.71 -20.38 2.96
N ALA A 225 21.01 -19.55 3.76
CA ALA A 225 20.80 -19.77 5.19
C ALA A 225 19.69 -20.79 5.50
N GLY A 226 19.02 -21.34 4.48
CA GLY A 226 17.96 -22.34 4.60
C GLY A 226 16.57 -21.77 4.83
N TYR A 227 16.36 -20.46 4.69
CA TYR A 227 15.05 -19.85 4.89
C TYR A 227 14.17 -19.94 3.65
N GLN A 228 12.88 -20.18 3.88
CA GLN A 228 11.84 -19.94 2.88
C GLN A 228 11.37 -18.48 2.95
N ILE A 229 11.05 -17.89 1.80
CA ILE A 229 10.41 -16.57 1.71
C ILE A 229 8.99 -16.75 1.17
N LEU A 230 7.99 -16.38 1.98
CA LEU A 230 6.59 -16.35 1.58
C LEU A 230 6.26 -15.04 0.85
N TYR A 231 5.37 -15.08 -0.12
CA TYR A 231 5.02 -13.93 -0.96
C TYR A 231 3.64 -13.39 -0.61
N ILE A 232 3.59 -12.11 -0.24
CA ILE A 232 2.37 -11.39 0.12
C ILE A 232 2.34 -10.08 -0.69
N PRO A 233 2.31 -10.11 -2.04
CA PRO A 233 2.35 -8.89 -2.83
C PRO A 233 1.18 -7.96 -2.48
N PHE A 234 1.35 -6.65 -2.71
CA PHE A 234 0.30 -5.68 -2.43
C PHE A 234 -1.02 -5.99 -3.16
N GLY A 235 -2.10 -5.43 -2.63
CA GLY A 235 -3.45 -5.57 -3.17
C GLY A 235 -4.41 -4.55 -2.53
N ALA A 236 -5.61 -4.45 -3.08
CA ALA A 236 -6.64 -3.58 -2.52
C ALA A 236 -7.32 -4.25 -1.32
N ASN A 237 -7.36 -3.57 -0.17
CA ASN A 237 -8.25 -3.99 0.92
C ASN A 237 -9.67 -3.52 0.63
N THR A 238 -10.48 -4.40 0.03
CA THR A 238 -11.84 -4.10 -0.41
C THR A 238 -12.84 -3.91 0.73
N LEU A 239 -12.42 -4.13 1.98
CA LEU A 239 -13.18 -3.72 3.17
C LEU A 239 -13.15 -2.21 3.37
N HIS A 240 -12.12 -1.52 2.84
CA HIS A 240 -11.97 -0.06 2.92
C HIS A 240 -12.03 0.63 1.56
N TYR A 241 -11.59 -0.04 0.49
CA TYR A 241 -11.46 0.56 -0.84
C TYR A 241 -12.44 -0.11 -1.82
N PHE A 242 -13.55 0.58 -2.06
CA PHE A 242 -14.61 0.21 -3.00
C PHE A 242 -15.33 1.50 -3.44
N PRO A 243 -16.06 1.49 -4.56
CA PRO A 243 -16.76 2.69 -5.00
C PRO A 243 -18.01 2.92 -4.15
N VAL A 244 -18.38 4.19 -3.97
CA VAL A 244 -19.52 4.63 -3.16
C VAL A 244 -20.44 5.53 -3.97
N ALA A 245 -21.73 5.54 -3.64
CA ALA A 245 -22.75 6.28 -4.37
C ALA A 245 -22.89 7.74 -3.89
N GLY A 246 -23.55 8.56 -4.72
CA GLY A 246 -23.97 9.92 -4.35
C GLY A 246 -22.90 10.99 -4.49
N PHE A 247 -21.83 10.74 -5.26
CA PHE A 247 -20.79 11.71 -5.55
C PHE A 247 -20.73 12.06 -7.03
N GLU A 248 -20.56 13.34 -7.31
CA GLU A 248 -20.10 13.81 -8.61
C GLU A 248 -18.57 13.74 -8.66
N ARG A 249 -18.01 13.40 -9.83
CA ARG A 249 -16.56 13.42 -10.06
C ARG A 249 -16.09 14.85 -10.30
N ASP A 250 -16.07 15.67 -9.27
CA ASP A 250 -15.79 17.11 -9.33
C ASP A 250 -14.30 17.47 -9.18
N LEU A 251 -13.47 16.57 -8.67
CA LEU A 251 -12.02 16.77 -8.56
C LEU A 251 -11.32 16.37 -9.86
N ASN A 252 -10.58 17.29 -10.50
CA ASN A 252 -9.85 16.95 -11.73
C ASN A 252 -8.85 15.82 -11.52
N TYR A 253 -8.24 15.78 -10.33
CA TYR A 253 -7.34 14.70 -9.97
C TYR A 253 -7.26 14.47 -8.46
N VAL A 254 -6.79 13.27 -8.08
CA VAL A 254 -6.43 12.90 -6.71
C VAL A 254 -5.04 12.24 -6.68
N LEU A 255 -4.25 12.56 -5.66
CA LEU A 255 -3.02 11.84 -5.29
C LEU A 255 -2.85 11.89 -3.77
N MET A 256 -2.95 10.73 -3.12
CA MET A 256 -2.70 10.58 -1.69
C MET A 256 -1.40 9.81 -1.49
N ALA A 257 -0.29 10.54 -1.37
CA ALA A 257 1.05 9.98 -1.32
C ALA A 257 1.99 10.92 -0.59
N SER A 258 3.05 10.41 0.03
CA SER A 258 4.14 11.29 0.46
C SER A 258 4.75 11.98 -0.75
N ARG A 259 5.07 13.28 -0.64
CA ARG A 259 5.67 14.02 -1.76
C ARG A 259 7.06 13.47 -2.09
N LYS A 260 7.22 12.96 -3.31
CA LYS A 260 8.50 12.50 -3.86
C LYS A 260 9.05 13.47 -4.90
N ARG A 261 10.27 13.24 -5.38
CA ARG A 261 10.94 14.15 -6.33
C ARG A 261 10.35 13.99 -7.72
N GLU A 262 10.04 12.75 -8.07
CA GLU A 262 9.48 12.29 -9.33
C GLU A 262 8.19 13.03 -9.63
N HIS A 263 7.36 13.29 -8.59
CA HIS A 263 6.14 14.10 -8.69
C HIS A 263 6.38 15.49 -9.31
N ILE A 264 7.54 16.11 -9.09
CA ILE A 264 7.83 17.45 -9.65
C ILE A 264 7.87 17.37 -11.19
N ALA A 265 8.53 16.34 -11.73
CA ALA A 265 8.67 16.19 -13.17
C ALA A 265 7.32 15.94 -13.85
N TYR A 266 6.53 15.01 -13.28
CA TYR A 266 5.27 14.56 -13.84
C TYR A 266 4.08 15.51 -13.58
N LEU A 267 4.05 16.20 -12.43
CA LEU A 267 2.84 16.88 -11.98
C LEU A 267 2.90 18.41 -12.08
N LYS A 268 4.05 19.02 -12.41
CA LYS A 268 4.20 20.50 -12.42
C LYS A 268 3.17 21.24 -13.27
N ASN A 269 2.84 20.71 -14.45
CA ASN A 269 1.91 21.37 -15.36
C ASN A 269 0.47 21.13 -14.92
N ILE A 270 0.13 19.88 -14.62
CA ILE A 270 -1.18 19.44 -14.12
C ILE A 270 -1.55 20.21 -12.85
N ALA A 271 -0.70 20.19 -11.83
CA ALA A 271 -0.98 20.81 -10.53
C ALA A 271 -1.05 22.34 -10.60
N ARG A 272 -0.49 22.96 -11.65
CA ARG A 272 -0.59 24.39 -11.91
C ARG A 272 -1.88 24.77 -12.62
N GLN A 273 -2.27 23.99 -13.62
CA GLN A 273 -3.39 24.32 -14.50
C GLN A 273 -4.74 23.89 -13.88
N TYR A 274 -4.76 22.77 -13.17
CA TYR A 274 -5.98 22.15 -12.68
C TYR A 274 -6.06 22.16 -11.15
N SER A 275 -7.28 22.26 -10.64
CA SER A 275 -7.56 22.04 -9.22
C SER A 275 -7.78 20.56 -8.94
N GLY A 276 -7.14 20.02 -7.91
CA GLY A 276 -7.34 18.64 -7.51
C GLY A 276 -7.13 18.46 -6.02
N PHE A 277 -6.92 17.23 -5.61
CA PHE A 277 -6.65 16.87 -4.22
C PHE A 277 -5.28 16.20 -4.10
N LEU A 278 -4.39 16.79 -3.30
CA LEU A 278 -3.07 16.28 -2.98
C LEU A 278 -2.97 16.16 -1.47
N ASP A 279 -2.77 14.94 -0.95
CA ASP A 279 -2.59 14.71 0.48
C ASP A 279 -1.43 13.74 0.73
N GLY A 280 -0.90 13.77 1.95
CA GLY A 280 0.24 12.97 2.40
C GLY A 280 1.39 13.79 2.98
N PRO A 281 2.37 13.13 3.61
CA PRO A 281 3.53 13.80 4.18
C PRO A 281 4.33 14.61 3.15
N GLY A 282 4.62 15.87 3.49
CA GLY A 282 5.55 16.72 2.75
C GLY A 282 4.94 17.64 1.70
N TRP A 283 3.62 17.61 1.48
CA TRP A 283 2.92 18.63 0.68
C TRP A 283 2.75 19.95 1.46
N LYS A 284 2.72 21.10 0.79
CA LYS A 284 2.71 22.43 1.44
C LYS A 284 1.48 22.66 2.33
N GLN A 285 0.33 22.21 1.86
CA GLN A 285 -0.97 22.36 2.50
C GLN A 285 -1.18 21.36 3.65
N VAL A 286 -0.42 20.27 3.67
CA VAL A 286 -0.57 19.20 4.68
C VAL A 286 0.36 19.47 5.85
N LYS A 287 -0.18 20.11 6.90
CA LYS A 287 0.58 20.39 8.14
C LYS A 287 0.62 19.19 9.08
N HIS A 288 -0.50 18.50 9.21
CA HIS A 288 -0.69 17.36 10.10
C HIS A 288 -1.36 16.24 9.32
N PHE A 289 -0.55 15.37 8.73
CA PHE A 289 -1.08 14.20 8.02
C PHE A 289 -1.72 13.24 9.03
N GLN A 290 -2.98 12.91 8.82
CA GLN A 290 -3.70 11.88 9.57
C GLN A 290 -4.11 10.79 8.60
N PHE A 291 -3.50 9.62 8.76
CA PHE A 291 -3.85 8.45 7.98
C PHE A 291 -5.27 7.99 8.36
N ASN A 292 -6.17 7.95 7.39
CA ASN A 292 -7.55 7.49 7.57
C ASN A 292 -8.05 6.76 6.30
N ARG A 293 -7.76 5.45 6.23
CA ARG A 293 -8.16 4.61 5.09
C ARG A 293 -9.68 4.49 4.91
N GLU A 294 -10.48 4.66 5.96
CA GLU A 294 -11.94 4.55 5.87
C GLU A 294 -12.55 5.77 5.16
N ARG A 295 -11.94 6.95 5.33
CA ARG A 295 -12.36 8.19 4.69
C ARG A 295 -11.96 8.24 3.21
N ASP A 296 -10.80 7.70 2.86
CA ASP A 296 -10.14 7.94 1.58
C ASP A 296 -10.99 7.57 0.35
N ARG A 297 -11.86 6.55 0.45
CA ARG A 297 -12.79 6.17 -0.63
C ARG A 297 -13.77 7.28 -1.04
N TYR A 298 -14.18 8.14 -0.12
CA TYR A 298 -15.08 9.26 -0.43
C TYR A 298 -14.37 10.38 -1.19
N ILE A 299 -13.06 10.54 -0.96
CA ILE A 299 -12.22 11.45 -1.76
C ILE A 299 -12.01 10.86 -3.16
N TYR A 300 -11.75 9.55 -3.24
CA TYR A 300 -11.61 8.85 -4.51
C TYR A 300 -12.88 8.88 -5.36
N ALA A 301 -14.07 8.76 -4.76
CA ALA A 301 -15.36 8.82 -5.45
C ALA A 301 -15.58 10.13 -6.22
N ARG A 302 -14.93 11.21 -5.77
CA ARG A 302 -14.98 12.54 -6.40
C ARG A 302 -13.96 12.75 -7.50
N ALA A 303 -13.01 11.83 -7.69
CA ALA A 303 -11.91 12.02 -8.63
C ALA A 303 -12.28 11.64 -10.06
N LYS A 304 -11.94 12.52 -11.01
CA LYS A 304 -11.92 12.20 -12.45
C LYS A 304 -10.72 11.33 -12.81
N VAL A 305 -9.56 11.60 -12.22
CA VAL A 305 -8.30 10.87 -12.48
C VAL A 305 -7.50 10.67 -11.19
N GLY A 306 -7.08 9.44 -10.92
CA GLY A 306 -6.05 9.11 -9.94
C GLY A 306 -4.68 9.24 -10.57
N LEU A 307 -3.85 10.14 -10.03
CA LEU A 307 -2.46 10.27 -10.47
C LEU A 307 -1.64 9.24 -9.70
N ASN A 308 -0.79 8.50 -10.39
CA ASN A 308 0.04 7.51 -9.75
C ASN A 308 1.42 7.43 -10.39
N VAL A 309 2.38 8.09 -9.74
CA VAL A 309 3.80 8.08 -10.13
C VAL A 309 4.54 7.13 -9.19
N HIS A 310 5.33 6.24 -9.76
CA HIS A 310 6.05 5.20 -9.05
C HIS A 310 7.45 5.64 -8.64
N LEU A 311 8.06 4.88 -7.72
CA LEU A 311 9.46 5.09 -7.34
C LEU A 311 10.38 4.62 -8.47
N PRO A 312 11.58 5.21 -8.64
CA PRO A 312 12.51 4.82 -9.70
C PRO A 312 12.79 3.32 -9.74
N GLU A 313 12.90 2.70 -8.57
CA GLU A 313 13.11 1.26 -8.46
C GLU A 313 11.99 0.42 -9.12
N GLN A 314 10.75 0.87 -9.04
CA GLN A 314 9.60 0.19 -9.65
C GLN A 314 9.56 0.39 -11.17
N ILE A 315 10.24 1.41 -11.68
CA ILE A 315 10.47 1.62 -13.11
C ILE A 315 11.60 0.72 -13.58
N ASP A 316 12.69 0.65 -12.81
CA ASP A 316 13.89 -0.09 -13.18
C ASP A 316 13.72 -1.62 -13.00
N TRP A 317 12.85 -2.06 -12.09
CA TRP A 317 12.68 -3.45 -11.71
C TRP A 317 11.21 -3.85 -11.56
N ALA A 318 10.89 -5.08 -11.96
CA ALA A 318 9.57 -5.69 -11.76
C ALA A 318 9.35 -6.13 -10.31
N CYS A 319 9.56 -5.23 -9.33
CA CYS A 319 9.63 -5.57 -7.91
C CYS A 319 8.26 -5.52 -7.22
N GLU A 320 7.52 -4.42 -7.35
CA GLU A 320 6.18 -4.24 -6.80
C GLU A 320 5.46 -3.08 -7.51
N LEU A 321 4.14 -3.11 -7.56
CA LEU A 321 3.32 -1.92 -7.82
C LEU A 321 2.95 -1.30 -6.48
N ASN A 322 2.84 0.02 -6.37
CA ASN A 322 2.45 0.62 -5.08
C ASN A 322 0.98 0.31 -4.74
N GLU A 323 0.61 0.35 -3.45
CA GLU A 323 -0.75 0.04 -2.98
C GLU A 323 -1.84 0.88 -3.70
N ARG A 324 -1.53 2.15 -4.04
CA ARG A 324 -2.50 3.05 -4.69
C ARG A 324 -2.98 2.53 -6.03
N THR A 325 -2.13 1.81 -6.77
CA THR A 325 -2.50 1.17 -8.04
C THR A 325 -3.73 0.29 -7.88
N TYR A 326 -3.76 -0.49 -6.80
CA TYR A 326 -4.88 -1.39 -6.49
C TYR A 326 -6.05 -0.63 -5.85
N GLN A 327 -5.77 0.28 -4.91
CA GLN A 327 -6.82 1.04 -4.20
C GLN A 327 -7.67 1.89 -5.15
N LEU A 328 -7.03 2.65 -6.06
CA LEU A 328 -7.72 3.48 -7.04
C LEU A 328 -8.55 2.63 -8.00
N ALA A 329 -8.01 1.49 -8.46
CA ALA A 329 -8.73 0.57 -9.32
C ALA A 329 -9.95 -0.04 -8.61
N ALA A 330 -9.80 -0.45 -7.34
CA ALA A 330 -10.93 -0.96 -6.55
C ALA A 330 -12.02 0.09 -6.38
N CYS A 331 -11.66 1.35 -6.08
CA CYS A 331 -12.59 2.47 -5.99
C CYS A 331 -13.15 2.95 -7.35
N GLY A 332 -12.77 2.33 -8.47
CA GLY A 332 -13.26 2.72 -9.79
C GLY A 332 -12.80 4.13 -10.19
N VAL A 333 -11.55 4.48 -9.90
CA VAL A 333 -10.95 5.75 -10.33
C VAL A 333 -10.09 5.50 -11.58
N PRO A 334 -10.34 6.19 -12.71
CA PRO A 334 -9.44 6.16 -13.86
C PRO A 334 -8.03 6.57 -13.47
N GLN A 335 -7.01 5.81 -13.86
CA GLN A 335 -5.63 6.08 -13.45
C GLN A 335 -4.76 6.51 -14.62
N LEU A 336 -3.98 7.55 -14.36
CA LEU A 336 -2.85 7.96 -15.19
C LEU A 336 -1.57 7.62 -14.43
N ILE A 337 -0.75 6.78 -15.04
CA ILE A 337 0.42 6.18 -14.42
C ILE A 337 1.66 6.38 -15.30
N ASP A 338 2.84 6.43 -14.68
CA ASP A 338 4.08 6.10 -15.37
C ASP A 338 4.15 4.58 -15.66
N HIS A 339 5.22 4.09 -16.28
CA HIS A 339 5.32 2.69 -16.70
C HIS A 339 6.19 1.85 -15.73
N PRO A 340 5.68 1.39 -14.58
CA PRO A 340 6.43 0.48 -13.72
C PRO A 340 6.55 -0.90 -14.37
N MET A 341 7.70 -1.52 -14.20
CA MET A 341 8.09 -2.74 -14.93
C MET A 341 7.18 -3.94 -14.61
N LEU A 342 6.61 -3.99 -13.39
CA LEU A 342 5.71 -5.07 -12.97
C LEU A 342 4.31 -4.95 -13.60
N LEU A 343 3.94 -3.80 -14.18
CA LEU A 343 2.56 -3.49 -14.56
C LEU A 343 1.94 -4.56 -15.46
N ASN A 344 2.63 -4.90 -16.55
CA ASN A 344 2.10 -5.77 -17.60
C ASN A 344 1.99 -7.23 -17.17
N LYS A 345 2.63 -7.61 -16.05
CA LYS A 345 2.42 -8.92 -15.42
C LYS A 345 1.11 -8.96 -14.63
N ILE A 346 0.71 -7.84 -14.05
CA ILE A 346 -0.41 -7.77 -13.10
C ILE A 346 -1.71 -7.32 -13.79
N PHE A 347 -1.62 -6.36 -14.70
CA PHE A 347 -2.78 -5.75 -15.35
C PHE A 347 -2.68 -5.83 -16.86
N GLY A 348 -3.82 -5.97 -17.53
CA GLY A 348 -3.90 -5.90 -18.98
C GLY A 348 -3.68 -4.50 -19.52
N GLU A 349 -3.34 -4.40 -20.81
CA GLU A 349 -3.08 -3.13 -21.52
C GLU A 349 -4.29 -2.16 -21.51
N ASN A 350 -5.49 -2.68 -21.25
CA ASN A 350 -6.73 -1.91 -21.21
C ASN A 350 -6.98 -1.21 -19.86
N SER A 351 -6.23 -1.52 -18.80
CA SER A 351 -6.56 -1.08 -17.44
C SER A 351 -6.15 0.37 -17.14
N PHE A 352 -5.12 0.90 -17.79
CA PHE A 352 -4.55 2.21 -17.42
C PHE A 352 -4.17 3.11 -18.60
N PHE A 353 -4.01 4.40 -18.32
CA PHE A 353 -3.29 5.34 -19.17
C PHE A 353 -1.83 5.36 -18.74
N ILE A 354 -0.95 4.82 -19.58
CA ILE A 354 0.45 4.60 -19.26
C ILE A 354 1.29 5.62 -20.03
N ALA A 355 2.11 6.38 -19.31
CA ALA A 355 3.02 7.35 -19.90
C ALA A 355 4.48 6.87 -19.82
N GLU A 356 5.19 6.98 -20.93
CA GLU A 356 6.63 6.69 -21.05
C GLU A 356 7.50 7.89 -20.66
N SER A 357 6.90 9.07 -20.48
CA SER A 357 7.63 10.28 -20.11
C SER A 357 6.73 11.30 -19.41
N PRO A 358 7.32 12.26 -18.67
CA PRO A 358 6.56 13.37 -18.09
C PRO A 358 5.76 14.20 -19.10
N THR A 359 6.27 14.35 -20.33
CA THR A 359 5.56 15.08 -21.40
C THR A 359 4.34 14.32 -21.87
N GLN A 360 4.47 13.00 -22.09
CA GLN A 360 3.34 12.16 -22.46
C GLN A 360 2.31 12.08 -21.32
N TYR A 361 2.77 12.05 -20.06
CA TYR A 361 1.90 12.07 -18.90
C TYR A 361 0.98 13.31 -18.89
N ASP A 362 1.54 14.49 -19.15
CA ASP A 362 0.77 15.73 -19.28
C ASP A 362 -0.21 15.68 -20.47
N GLN A 363 0.20 15.12 -21.61
CA GLN A 363 -0.67 14.96 -22.78
C GLN A 363 -1.86 14.04 -22.50
N LEU A 364 -1.61 12.86 -21.92
CA LEU A 364 -2.65 11.90 -21.54
C LEU A 364 -3.58 12.45 -20.46
N PHE A 365 -3.07 13.24 -19.51
CA PHE A 365 -3.93 13.94 -18.55
C PHE A 365 -4.90 14.88 -19.26
N ASN A 366 -4.40 15.69 -20.19
CA ASN A 366 -5.23 16.64 -20.94
C ASN A 366 -6.23 15.94 -21.87
N GLU A 367 -5.90 14.75 -22.37
CA GLU A 367 -6.81 13.89 -23.11
C GLU A 367 -7.93 13.36 -22.21
N LEU A 368 -7.60 12.81 -21.04
CA LEU A 368 -8.56 12.35 -20.03
C LEU A 368 -9.54 13.46 -19.60
N MET A 369 -9.05 14.69 -19.45
CA MET A 369 -9.91 15.84 -19.12
C MET A 369 -10.87 16.22 -20.26
N ARG A 370 -10.47 15.99 -21.52
CA ARG A 370 -11.28 16.28 -22.72
C ARG A 370 -12.24 15.14 -23.06
N ASN A 371 -11.87 13.90 -22.75
CA ASN A 371 -12.68 12.72 -23.01
C ASN A 371 -12.77 11.81 -21.77
N PRO A 372 -13.61 12.16 -20.78
CA PRO A 372 -13.76 11.38 -19.56
C PRO A 372 -14.25 9.95 -19.78
N SER A 373 -14.96 9.69 -20.89
CA SER A 373 -15.51 8.36 -21.19
C SER A 373 -14.42 7.29 -21.39
N LEU A 374 -13.27 7.67 -21.96
CA LEU A 374 -12.10 6.79 -22.05
C LEU A 374 -11.57 6.40 -20.67
N GLY A 375 -11.61 7.35 -19.73
CA GLY A 375 -11.28 7.13 -18.33
C GLY A 375 -12.14 6.04 -17.71
N VAL A 376 -13.46 6.15 -17.92
CA VAL A 376 -14.44 5.20 -17.39
C VAL A 376 -14.20 3.80 -17.93
N GLU A 377 -13.99 3.65 -19.24
CA GLU A 377 -13.75 2.36 -19.87
C GLU A 377 -12.55 1.63 -19.24
N LYS A 378 -11.40 2.29 -19.15
CA LYS A 378 -10.19 1.70 -18.57
C LYS A 378 -10.35 1.37 -17.09
N ALA A 379 -11.00 2.25 -16.32
CA ALA A 379 -11.27 2.02 -14.92
C ALA A 379 -12.17 0.79 -14.69
N LEU A 380 -13.12 0.51 -15.58
CA LEU A 380 -13.94 -0.70 -15.51
C LEU A 380 -13.10 -1.97 -15.71
N TYR A 381 -12.10 -1.96 -16.61
CA TYR A 381 -11.16 -3.09 -16.76
C TYR A 381 -10.30 -3.27 -15.51
N ALA A 382 -9.64 -2.20 -15.05
CA ALA A 382 -8.78 -2.25 -13.87
C ALA A 382 -9.53 -2.75 -12.63
N GLN A 383 -10.78 -2.31 -12.43
CA GLN A 383 -11.61 -2.75 -11.32
C GLN A 383 -11.91 -4.25 -11.40
N ARG A 384 -12.26 -4.78 -12.58
CA ARG A 384 -12.47 -6.23 -12.75
C ARG A 384 -11.23 -7.04 -12.40
N GLU A 385 -10.06 -6.62 -12.89
CA GLU A 385 -8.79 -7.31 -12.64
C GLU A 385 -8.43 -7.28 -11.14
N VAL A 386 -8.59 -6.15 -10.46
CA VAL A 386 -8.34 -6.08 -9.00
C VAL A 386 -9.26 -7.01 -8.22
N PHE A 387 -10.57 -6.95 -8.45
CA PHE A 387 -11.51 -7.79 -7.70
C PHE A 387 -11.36 -9.27 -8.03
N ALA A 388 -10.87 -9.63 -9.21
CA ALA A 388 -10.68 -11.03 -9.60
C ALA A 388 -9.44 -11.68 -8.98
N SER A 389 -8.36 -10.92 -8.70
CA SER A 389 -7.08 -11.55 -8.32
C SER A 389 -6.12 -10.71 -7.48
N HIS A 390 -6.42 -9.44 -7.20
CA HIS A 390 -5.46 -8.50 -6.59
C HIS A 390 -6.00 -7.74 -5.38
N THR A 391 -6.83 -8.41 -4.58
CA THR A 391 -7.27 -7.91 -3.26
C THR A 391 -6.46 -8.52 -2.14
N THR A 392 -6.44 -7.88 -0.97
CA THR A 392 -5.77 -8.42 0.22
C THR A 392 -6.41 -9.72 0.74
N LEU A 393 -7.67 -10.00 0.38
CA LEU A 393 -8.31 -11.29 0.66
C LEU A 393 -7.62 -12.45 -0.10
N HIS A 394 -7.27 -12.23 -1.38
CA HIS A 394 -6.48 -13.19 -2.14
C HIS A 394 -5.10 -13.42 -1.51
N ARG A 395 -4.47 -12.34 -1.03
CA ARG A 395 -3.15 -12.39 -0.37
C ARG A 395 -3.21 -13.13 0.95
N ALA A 396 -4.22 -12.85 1.78
CA ALA A 396 -4.43 -13.53 3.04
C ALA A 396 -4.67 -15.03 2.85
N LYS A 397 -5.51 -15.42 1.88
CA LYS A 397 -5.72 -16.82 1.54
C LYS A 397 -4.41 -17.49 1.06
N SER A 398 -3.70 -16.85 0.14
CA SER A 398 -2.43 -17.36 -0.40
C SER A 398 -1.37 -17.52 0.70
N LEU A 399 -1.28 -16.59 1.65
CA LEU A 399 -0.38 -16.71 2.80
C LEU A 399 -0.67 -17.97 3.60
N ILE A 400 -1.94 -18.28 3.87
CA ILE A 400 -2.33 -19.46 4.64
C ILE A 400 -2.03 -20.74 3.88
N ASP A 401 -2.27 -20.75 2.57
CA ASP A 401 -1.91 -21.87 1.71
C ASP A 401 -0.39 -22.09 1.69
N GLN A 402 0.42 -21.01 1.63
CA GLN A 402 1.88 -21.07 1.74
C GLN A 402 2.36 -21.56 3.11
N LEU A 403 1.74 -21.10 4.20
CA LEU A 403 2.07 -21.54 5.56
C LEU A 403 1.84 -23.04 5.77
N LYS A 404 0.92 -23.67 5.03
CA LYS A 404 0.72 -25.13 5.08
C LYS A 404 1.84 -25.93 4.40
N LEU A 405 2.61 -25.27 3.53
CA LEU A 405 3.74 -25.86 2.81
C LEU A 405 5.07 -25.66 3.53
N LEU A 406 5.09 -24.86 4.61
CA LEU A 406 6.25 -24.79 5.50
C LEU A 406 6.34 -26.10 6.29
N GLU A 407 7.34 -26.91 5.95
CA GLU A 407 7.72 -28.15 6.65
C GLU A 407 8.20 -27.90 8.08
#